data_AF-A0A9E3W4Q2-F1
#
_entry.id   AF-A0A9E3W4Q2-F1
#
_cell.length_a   1.000
_cell.length_b   1.000
_cell.length_c   1.000
_cell.angle_alpha   90.00
_cell.angle_beta   90.00
_cell.angle_gamma   90.00
#
_symmetry.space_group_name_H-M   'P 1'
#
loop_
_entity.id
_entity.type
_entity.pdbx_description
1 polymer ?
#
loop_
_entity_poly.entity_id
_entity_poly.type
_entity_poly.pdbx_seq_one_letter_code
_entity_poly.pdbx_strand_id
1 'polypeptide(L)'
;MQVGVVGLGKMGAGIARRLCRADIHAVGHDLGAGALEALAGEPGFEAAWSVDGLLLALKAPRTVWCMLPSGEATQGLLAELLAKLAPGDRVIDGANGHYRDAMANAARFEAAGIGFVDAGVSGGVWGLENGYALMLGGEAEEVAALGRVFGALAPRPGQWLHCGPAGAGHFVKMIHNGIEYGLMQAYAEGFALLREHPDFDLDLAAIAGNWLQGSVVRSWLLELARDALAGDPGLA
;
A
#
# COMPACT_ATOMS: atom_id res chain seq x y z
N MET A 1 11.28 10.86 -14.32
CA MET A 1 11.31 9.51 -13.74
C MET A 1 10.10 8.75 -14.25
N GLN A 2 10.19 7.44 -14.47
CA GLN A 2 9.07 6.61 -14.92
C GLN A 2 8.93 5.41 -13.99
N VAL A 3 7.70 4.96 -13.74
CA VAL A 3 7.41 3.77 -12.92
C VAL A 3 6.39 2.91 -13.64
N GLY A 4 6.70 1.64 -13.81
CA GLY A 4 5.72 0.63 -14.19
C GLY A 4 4.88 0.23 -12.99
N VAL A 5 3.56 0.16 -13.11
CA VAL A 5 2.67 -0.34 -12.06
C VAL A 5 1.91 -1.55 -12.58
N VAL A 6 2.14 -2.73 -11.99
CA VAL A 6 1.43 -3.95 -12.35
C VAL A 6 0.42 -4.28 -11.25
N GLY A 7 -0.85 -4.38 -11.63
CA GLY A 7 -1.98 -4.46 -10.72
C GLY A 7 -2.59 -3.07 -10.50
N LEU A 8 -3.71 -2.80 -11.17
CA LEU A 8 -4.45 -1.54 -11.15
C LEU A 8 -5.81 -1.69 -10.47
N GLY A 9 -5.91 -2.61 -9.52
CA GLY A 9 -6.99 -2.63 -8.54
C GLY A 9 -7.04 -1.33 -7.73
N LYS A 10 -7.96 -1.24 -6.75
CA LYS A 10 -8.21 0.01 -6.00
C LYS A 10 -6.93 0.69 -5.45
N MET A 11 -6.00 -0.09 -4.90
CA MET A 11 -4.72 0.43 -4.39
C MET A 11 -3.76 0.84 -5.51
N GLY A 12 -3.51 -0.03 -6.47
CA GLY A 12 -2.56 0.22 -7.56
C GLY A 12 -2.96 1.38 -8.47
N ALA A 13 -4.26 1.52 -8.76
CA ALA A 13 -4.78 2.69 -9.46
C ALA A 13 -4.57 3.98 -8.67
N GLY A 14 -4.75 3.94 -7.34
CA GLY A 14 -4.46 5.10 -6.47
C GLY A 14 -2.99 5.48 -6.48
N ILE A 15 -2.09 4.49 -6.42
CA ILE A 15 -0.64 4.68 -6.54
C ILE A 15 -0.29 5.31 -7.90
N ALA A 16 -0.78 4.75 -9.01
CA ALA A 16 -0.52 5.28 -10.35
C ALA A 16 -0.95 6.76 -10.48
N ARG A 17 -2.14 7.11 -10.00
CA ARG A 17 -2.64 8.50 -10.01
C ARG A 17 -1.76 9.43 -9.18
N ARG A 18 -1.32 9.03 -7.99
CA ARG A 18 -0.43 9.86 -7.16
C ARG A 18 0.93 10.08 -7.80
N LEU A 19 1.48 9.07 -8.47
CA LEU A 19 2.71 9.22 -9.25
C LEU A 19 2.51 10.26 -10.35
N CYS A 20 1.42 10.15 -11.11
CA CYS A 20 1.09 11.09 -12.18
C CYS A 20 0.94 12.54 -11.66
N ARG A 21 0.19 12.73 -10.56
CA ARG A 21 0.03 14.04 -9.89
C ARG A 21 1.35 14.66 -9.39
N ALA A 22 2.40 13.86 -9.23
CA ALA A 22 3.74 14.28 -8.83
C ALA A 22 4.73 14.37 -10.01
N ASP A 23 4.21 14.45 -11.24
CA ASP A 23 4.98 14.50 -12.50
C ASP A 23 5.94 13.30 -12.65
N ILE A 24 5.51 12.12 -12.19
CA ILE A 24 6.17 10.83 -12.43
C ILE A 24 5.31 10.06 -13.41
N HIS A 25 5.84 9.84 -14.62
CA HIS A 25 5.14 9.09 -15.67
C HIS A 25 4.89 7.65 -15.22
N ALA A 26 3.63 7.22 -15.22
CA ALA A 26 3.25 5.88 -14.82
C ALA A 26 2.86 5.05 -16.05
N VAL A 27 3.46 3.87 -16.21
CA VAL A 27 3.03 2.89 -17.21
C VAL A 27 2.30 1.76 -16.49
N GLY A 28 0.99 1.65 -16.67
CA GLY A 28 0.16 0.68 -15.93
C GLY A 28 -0.15 -0.57 -16.72
N HIS A 29 -0.14 -1.72 -16.06
CA HIS A 29 -0.65 -2.99 -16.59
C HIS A 29 -1.59 -3.66 -15.59
N ASP A 30 -2.71 -4.21 -16.08
CA ASP A 30 -3.62 -5.07 -15.32
C ASP A 30 -4.21 -6.13 -16.27
N LEU A 31 -4.65 -7.27 -15.71
CA LEU A 31 -5.33 -8.33 -16.47
C LEU A 31 -6.74 -7.90 -16.91
N GLY A 32 -7.40 -7.05 -16.13
CA GLY A 32 -8.71 -6.51 -16.43
C GLY A 32 -8.63 -5.26 -17.31
N ALA A 33 -9.12 -5.35 -18.54
CA ALA A 33 -9.17 -4.21 -19.48
C ALA A 33 -9.84 -2.97 -18.86
N GLY A 34 -10.91 -3.15 -18.08
CA GLY A 34 -11.62 -2.04 -17.43
C GLY A 34 -10.76 -1.24 -16.44
N ALA A 35 -9.75 -1.85 -15.81
CA ALA A 35 -8.85 -1.14 -14.90
C ALA A 35 -7.88 -0.22 -15.67
N LEU A 36 -7.43 -0.65 -16.85
CA LEU A 36 -6.62 0.16 -17.76
C LEU A 36 -7.43 1.32 -18.36
N GLU A 37 -8.63 1.01 -18.85
CA GLU A 37 -9.56 1.99 -19.42
C GLU A 37 -9.92 3.10 -18.41
N ALA A 38 -10.11 2.75 -17.13
CA ALA A 38 -10.40 3.69 -16.06
C ALA A 38 -9.27 4.70 -15.77
N LEU A 39 -8.06 4.47 -16.29
CA LEU A 39 -6.90 5.35 -16.18
C LEU A 39 -6.45 5.96 -17.52
N ALA A 40 -7.05 5.57 -18.65
CA ALA A 40 -6.62 5.97 -19.99
C ALA A 40 -6.65 7.50 -20.24
N GLY A 41 -7.42 8.25 -19.45
CA GLY A 41 -7.49 9.72 -19.51
C GLY A 41 -6.67 10.44 -18.43
N GLU A 42 -5.98 9.74 -17.54
CA GLU A 42 -5.18 10.35 -16.48
C GLU A 42 -3.90 10.98 -17.08
N PRO A 43 -3.67 12.29 -16.92
CA PRO A 43 -2.47 12.93 -17.45
C PRO A 43 -1.19 12.33 -16.85
N GLY A 44 -0.24 11.92 -17.70
CA GLY A 44 1.00 11.27 -17.25
C GLY A 44 0.90 9.76 -17.02
N PHE A 45 -0.25 9.16 -17.35
CA PHE A 45 -0.44 7.71 -17.37
C PHE A 45 -0.41 7.15 -18.80
N GLU A 46 0.17 5.96 -18.94
CA GLU A 46 0.19 5.18 -20.18
C GLU A 46 -0.25 3.74 -19.89
N ALA A 47 -1.22 3.23 -20.65
CA ALA A 47 -1.68 1.85 -20.52
C ALA A 47 -0.81 0.88 -21.32
N ALA A 48 -0.38 -0.21 -20.68
CA ALA A 48 0.29 -1.33 -21.29
C ALA A 48 -0.55 -2.60 -21.18
N TRP A 49 -0.74 -3.29 -22.31
CA TRP A 49 -1.63 -4.46 -22.42
C TRP A 49 -0.94 -5.79 -22.10
N SER A 50 0.34 -5.76 -21.73
CA SER A 50 1.11 -6.89 -21.23
C SER A 50 2.30 -6.40 -20.40
N VAL A 51 2.91 -7.29 -19.61
CA VAL A 51 4.17 -7.00 -18.92
C VAL A 51 5.27 -6.64 -19.93
N ASP A 52 5.36 -7.34 -21.06
CA ASP A 52 6.32 -7.00 -22.12
C ASP A 52 6.09 -5.60 -22.70
N GLY A 53 4.83 -5.24 -22.96
CA GLY A 53 4.46 -3.89 -23.40
C GLY A 53 4.87 -2.82 -22.38
N LEU A 54 4.67 -3.11 -21.09
CA LEU A 54 5.06 -2.22 -20.00
C LEU A 54 6.59 -2.03 -19.97
N LEU A 55 7.36 -3.12 -20.07
CA LEU A 55 8.82 -3.05 -20.04
C LEU A 55 9.42 -2.37 -21.28
N LEU A 56 8.76 -2.47 -22.43
CA LEU A 56 9.13 -1.76 -23.67
C LEU A 56 8.88 -0.24 -23.58
N ALA A 57 7.80 0.18 -22.93
CA ALA A 57 7.47 1.59 -22.75
C ALA A 57 8.36 2.30 -21.70
N LEU A 58 8.92 1.54 -20.74
CA LEU A 58 9.84 2.06 -19.74
C LEU A 58 11.27 2.21 -20.27
N LYS A 59 11.92 3.34 -19.95
CA LYS A 59 13.35 3.54 -20.21
C LYS A 59 14.18 2.91 -19.09
N ALA A 60 15.31 2.30 -19.45
CA ALA A 60 16.28 1.79 -18.48
C ALA A 60 17.03 2.94 -17.75
N PRO A 61 17.41 2.77 -16.46
CA PRO A 61 17.03 1.67 -15.59
C PRO A 61 15.53 1.73 -15.23
N ARG A 62 14.86 0.59 -15.38
CA ARG A 62 13.42 0.45 -15.18
C ARG A 62 13.10 0.34 -13.69
N THR A 63 11.93 0.82 -13.29
CA THR A 63 11.37 0.58 -11.96
C THR A 63 9.97 0.02 -12.14
N VAL A 64 9.69 -1.15 -11.56
CA VAL A 64 8.38 -1.80 -11.61
C VAL A 64 7.84 -1.99 -10.20
N TRP A 65 6.67 -1.43 -9.93
CA TRP A 65 5.92 -1.60 -8.70
C TRP A 65 4.84 -2.69 -8.88
N CYS A 66 4.94 -3.77 -8.12
CA CYS A 66 3.92 -4.81 -8.03
C CYS A 66 2.87 -4.44 -6.98
N MET A 67 1.60 -4.32 -7.39
CA MET A 67 0.43 -4.17 -6.51
C MET A 67 -0.60 -5.28 -6.78
N LEU A 68 -0.15 -6.51 -6.70
CA LEU A 68 -1.00 -7.69 -6.82
C LEU A 68 -1.33 -8.29 -5.44
N PRO A 69 -2.38 -9.14 -5.34
CA PRO A 69 -2.63 -9.94 -4.15
C PRO A 69 -1.42 -10.82 -3.81
N SER A 70 -1.10 -10.92 -2.51
CA SER A 70 -0.04 -11.81 -2.01
C SER A 70 -0.27 -13.26 -2.42
N GLY A 71 0.82 -14.01 -2.60
CA GLY A 71 0.76 -15.42 -3.01
C GLY A 71 1.10 -15.59 -4.48
N GLU A 72 0.42 -16.55 -5.14
CA GLU A 72 0.79 -17.01 -6.49
C GLU A 72 0.85 -15.88 -7.53
N ALA A 73 -0.09 -14.93 -7.50
CA ALA A 73 -0.12 -13.81 -8.44
C ALA A 73 1.15 -12.94 -8.36
N THR A 74 1.51 -12.47 -7.16
CA THR A 74 2.75 -11.72 -6.94
C THR A 74 3.99 -12.56 -7.26
N GLN A 75 4.07 -13.80 -6.78
CA GLN A 75 5.25 -14.65 -7.02
C GLN A 75 5.45 -14.97 -8.50
N GLY A 76 4.36 -15.20 -9.25
CA GLY A 76 4.39 -15.38 -10.69
C GLY A 76 4.94 -14.16 -11.42
N LEU A 77 4.44 -12.97 -11.08
CA LEU A 77 4.94 -11.72 -11.67
C LEU A 77 6.41 -11.47 -11.30
N LEU A 78 6.81 -11.66 -10.04
CA LEU A 78 8.19 -11.46 -9.62
C LEU A 78 9.14 -12.42 -10.35
N ALA A 79 8.74 -13.67 -10.59
CA ALA A 79 9.50 -14.61 -11.39
C ALA A 79 9.61 -14.18 -12.86
N GLU A 80 8.52 -13.67 -13.44
CA GLU A 80 8.53 -13.11 -14.80
C GLU A 80 9.46 -11.89 -14.91
N LEU A 81 9.37 -10.95 -13.98
CA LEU A 81 10.22 -9.75 -13.94
C LEU A 81 11.70 -10.12 -13.76
N LEU A 82 12.01 -11.07 -12.88
CA LEU A 82 13.38 -11.56 -12.69
C LEU A 82 13.99 -12.11 -13.98
N ALA A 83 13.18 -12.76 -14.83
CA ALA A 83 13.64 -13.30 -16.11
C ALA A 83 13.80 -12.25 -17.22
N LYS A 84 13.18 -11.07 -17.08
CA LYS A 84 13.07 -10.07 -18.15
C LYS A 84 13.80 -8.75 -17.87
N LEU A 85 14.02 -8.41 -16.60
CA LEU A 85 14.73 -7.19 -16.20
C LEU A 85 16.24 -7.36 -16.34
N ALA A 86 16.93 -6.23 -16.50
CA ALA A 86 18.39 -6.17 -16.64
C ALA A 86 19.06 -5.68 -15.35
N PRO A 87 20.35 -5.96 -15.14
CA PRO A 87 21.09 -5.38 -14.03
C PRO A 87 20.95 -3.85 -13.97
N GLY A 88 20.71 -3.33 -12.76
CA GLY A 88 20.42 -1.91 -12.50
C GLY A 88 18.95 -1.51 -12.56
N ASP A 89 18.07 -2.37 -13.10
CA ASP A 89 16.61 -2.21 -12.96
C ASP A 89 16.18 -2.45 -11.49
N ARG A 90 14.95 -2.06 -11.14
CA ARG A 90 14.39 -2.15 -9.78
C ARG A 90 12.99 -2.72 -9.76
N VAL A 91 12.71 -3.49 -8.71
CA VAL A 91 11.37 -4.01 -8.39
C VAL A 91 10.95 -3.56 -6.99
N ILE A 92 9.71 -3.09 -6.88
CA ILE A 92 9.06 -2.78 -5.60
C ILE A 92 7.91 -3.78 -5.41
N ASP A 93 7.98 -4.61 -4.37
CA ASP A 93 6.89 -5.50 -3.99
C ASP A 93 5.98 -4.81 -2.97
N GLY A 94 4.88 -4.23 -3.45
CA GLY A 94 3.87 -3.57 -2.62
C GLY A 94 2.74 -4.50 -2.15
N ALA A 95 2.83 -5.80 -2.39
CA ALA A 95 1.83 -6.74 -1.88
C ALA A 95 1.82 -6.76 -0.35
N ASN A 96 0.70 -7.18 0.25
CA ASN A 96 0.65 -7.51 1.67
C ASN A 96 1.27 -8.90 1.91
N GLY A 97 2.54 -9.05 1.53
CA GLY A 97 3.29 -10.30 1.51
C GLY A 97 3.87 -10.72 2.85
N HIS A 98 4.27 -11.99 2.95
CA HIS A 98 4.98 -12.49 4.12
C HIS A 98 6.47 -12.15 4.00
N TYR A 99 7.05 -11.55 5.05
CA TYR A 99 8.39 -10.98 5.01
C TYR A 99 9.51 -11.96 4.61
N ARG A 100 9.35 -13.26 4.90
CA ARG A 100 10.34 -14.28 4.50
C ARG A 100 10.37 -14.50 2.99
N ASP A 101 9.24 -14.31 2.31
CA ASP A 101 9.17 -14.40 0.86
C ASP A 101 9.88 -13.20 0.24
N ALA A 102 9.71 -12.00 0.81
CA ALA A 102 10.45 -10.82 0.42
C ALA A 102 11.97 -11.01 0.58
N MET A 103 12.43 -11.59 1.69
CA MET A 103 13.86 -11.92 1.88
C MET A 103 14.38 -12.89 0.80
N ALA A 104 13.61 -13.95 0.50
CA ALA A 104 13.99 -14.93 -0.51
C ALA A 104 14.01 -14.32 -1.93
N ASN A 105 13.05 -13.46 -2.24
CA ASN A 105 12.99 -12.75 -3.52
C ASN A 105 14.13 -11.74 -3.66
N ALA A 106 14.43 -10.97 -2.61
CA ALA A 106 15.55 -10.04 -2.61
C ALA A 106 16.87 -10.74 -2.95
N ALA A 107 17.17 -11.88 -2.35
CA ALA A 107 18.38 -12.65 -2.66
C ALA A 107 18.43 -13.10 -4.14
N ARG A 108 17.28 -13.44 -4.75
CA ARG A 108 17.21 -13.83 -6.17
C ARG A 108 17.44 -12.63 -7.10
N PHE A 109 16.84 -11.48 -6.79
CA PHE A 109 17.01 -10.25 -7.58
C PHE A 109 18.43 -9.68 -7.43
N GLU A 110 18.99 -9.71 -6.23
CA GLU A 110 20.38 -9.30 -5.96
C GLU A 110 21.37 -10.14 -6.76
N ALA A 111 21.19 -11.48 -6.80
CA ALA A 111 22.02 -12.37 -7.60
C ALA A 111 21.97 -12.06 -9.12
N ALA A 112 20.89 -11.41 -9.58
CA ALA A 112 20.73 -10.94 -10.96
C ALA A 112 21.15 -9.47 -11.16
N GLY A 113 21.65 -8.79 -10.12
CA GLY A 113 22.02 -7.38 -10.16
C GLY A 113 20.84 -6.42 -10.26
N ILE A 114 19.65 -6.84 -9.85
CA ILE A 114 18.40 -6.06 -9.88
C ILE A 114 18.07 -5.61 -8.45
N GLY A 115 17.77 -4.32 -8.28
CA GLY A 115 17.37 -3.77 -6.98
C GLY A 115 15.99 -4.27 -6.55
N PHE A 116 15.83 -4.61 -5.28
CA PHE A 116 14.56 -5.08 -4.73
C PHE A 116 14.19 -4.32 -3.46
N VAL A 117 12.94 -3.86 -3.38
CA VAL A 117 12.36 -3.21 -2.20
C VAL A 117 11.01 -3.85 -1.87
N ASP A 118 10.85 -4.36 -0.66
CA ASP A 118 9.53 -4.71 -0.14
C ASP A 118 8.88 -3.47 0.50
N ALA A 119 7.66 -3.16 0.07
CA ALA A 119 6.93 -1.97 0.51
C ALA A 119 5.67 -2.38 1.27
N GLY A 120 5.71 -2.26 2.59
CA GLY A 120 4.52 -2.22 3.41
C GLY A 120 3.73 -0.94 3.16
N VAL A 121 2.50 -1.06 2.67
CA VAL A 121 1.63 0.09 2.33
C VAL A 121 0.38 0.08 3.22
N SER A 122 0.10 1.19 3.91
CA SER A 122 -1.13 1.38 4.70
C SER A 122 -1.85 2.68 4.34
N GLY A 123 -3.17 2.72 4.58
CA GLY A 123 -4.05 3.85 4.26
C GLY A 123 -5.23 3.49 3.35
N GLY A 124 -5.20 2.31 2.71
CA GLY A 124 -6.29 1.83 1.87
C GLY A 124 -6.63 2.77 0.71
N VAL A 125 -7.90 2.76 0.28
CA VAL A 125 -8.38 3.62 -0.81
C VAL A 125 -8.21 5.12 -0.53
N TRP A 126 -8.24 5.51 0.73
CA TRP A 126 -8.08 6.89 1.18
C TRP A 126 -6.67 7.42 0.96
N GLY A 127 -5.69 6.54 0.77
CA GLY A 127 -4.33 6.94 0.49
C GLY A 127 -4.17 7.68 -0.84
N LEU A 128 -5.12 7.57 -1.78
CA LEU A 128 -5.12 8.41 -2.98
C LEU A 128 -5.12 9.89 -2.62
N GLU A 129 -5.94 10.29 -1.64
CA GLU A 129 -6.04 11.69 -1.23
C GLU A 129 -5.10 12.02 -0.08
N ASN A 130 -5.03 11.15 0.94
CA ASN A 130 -4.28 11.42 2.16
C ASN A 130 -2.80 11.01 2.09
N GLY A 131 -2.40 10.26 1.05
CA GLY A 131 -1.11 9.57 0.97
C GLY A 131 -1.07 8.27 1.78
N TYR A 132 -0.05 7.47 1.52
CA TYR A 132 0.12 6.14 2.08
C TYR A 132 1.21 6.13 3.15
N ALA A 133 0.97 5.45 4.27
CA ALA A 133 2.07 5.13 5.18
C ALA A 133 2.95 4.03 4.55
N LEU A 134 4.22 4.36 4.32
CA LEU A 134 5.17 3.51 3.61
C LEU A 134 6.25 3.01 4.57
N MET A 135 6.35 1.69 4.67
CA MET A 135 7.33 0.94 5.47
C MET A 135 8.19 0.12 4.50
N LEU A 136 9.43 0.52 4.29
CA LEU A 136 10.25 0.04 3.17
C LEU A 136 11.39 -0.84 3.68
N GLY A 137 11.49 -2.06 3.18
CA GLY A 137 12.62 -2.96 3.38
C GLY A 137 13.45 -3.08 2.10
N GLY A 138 14.76 -3.12 2.24
CA GLY A 138 15.69 -3.26 1.12
C GLY A 138 17.05 -2.66 1.43
N GLU A 139 17.99 -2.81 0.51
CA GLU A 139 19.30 -2.17 0.63
C GLU A 139 19.15 -0.65 0.64
N ALA A 140 19.96 0.03 1.47
CA ALA A 140 19.83 1.47 1.70
C ALA A 140 19.94 2.30 0.41
N GLU A 141 20.83 1.90 -0.49
CA GLU A 141 21.03 2.55 -1.79
C GLU A 141 19.80 2.39 -2.70
N GLU A 142 19.17 1.23 -2.70
CA GLU A 142 17.98 0.95 -3.52
C GLU A 142 16.75 1.72 -3.02
N VAL A 143 16.57 1.78 -1.70
CA VAL A 143 15.49 2.56 -1.09
C VAL A 143 15.71 4.06 -1.34
N ALA A 144 16.95 4.55 -1.19
CA ALA A 144 17.30 5.96 -1.44
C ALA A 144 17.08 6.36 -2.90
N ALA A 145 17.45 5.51 -3.86
CA ALA A 145 17.26 5.75 -5.29
C ALA A 145 15.77 5.93 -5.66
N LEU A 146 14.87 5.33 -4.90
CA LEU A 146 13.42 5.40 -5.09
C LEU A 146 12.74 6.48 -4.23
N GLY A 147 13.50 7.31 -3.51
CA GLY A 147 12.97 8.33 -2.59
C GLY A 147 11.98 9.31 -3.21
N ARG A 148 12.12 9.63 -4.52
CA ARG A 148 11.12 10.46 -5.23
C ARG A 148 9.78 9.74 -5.42
N VAL A 149 9.80 8.44 -5.70
CA VAL A 149 8.59 7.61 -5.82
C VAL A 149 7.89 7.55 -4.47
N PHE A 150 8.62 7.25 -3.40
CA PHE A 150 8.05 7.18 -2.06
C PHE A 150 7.56 8.54 -1.56
N GLY A 151 8.28 9.62 -1.90
CA GLY A 151 7.87 10.99 -1.59
C GLY A 151 6.53 11.39 -2.26
N ALA A 152 6.27 10.95 -3.49
CA ALA A 152 5.01 11.19 -4.19
C ALA A 152 3.82 10.43 -3.55
N LEU A 153 4.10 9.26 -2.99
CA LEU A 153 3.09 8.38 -2.39
C LEU A 153 2.81 8.70 -0.92
N ALA A 154 3.79 9.24 -0.19
CA ALA A 154 3.67 9.59 1.23
C ALA A 154 2.62 10.70 1.49
N PRO A 155 2.10 10.83 2.72
CA PRO A 155 1.15 11.89 3.10
C PRO A 155 1.74 13.29 2.97
N ARG A 156 3.04 13.41 3.28
CA ARG A 156 3.81 14.66 3.19
C ARG A 156 5.24 14.34 2.76
N PRO A 157 5.99 15.32 2.19
CA PRO A 157 7.39 15.14 1.88
C PRO A 157 8.19 14.62 3.09
N GLY A 158 9.00 13.58 2.87
CA GLY A 158 9.80 12.94 3.91
C GLY A 158 9.04 12.00 4.86
N GLN A 159 7.74 11.77 4.66
CA GLN A 159 6.94 10.85 5.50
C GLN A 159 6.87 9.43 4.96
N TRP A 160 8.03 8.82 4.77
CA TRP A 160 8.22 7.40 4.48
C TRP A 160 9.42 6.90 5.28
N LEU A 161 9.46 5.60 5.57
CA LEU A 161 10.49 5.03 6.44
C LEU A 161 11.23 3.88 5.75
N HIS A 162 12.56 3.97 5.71
CA HIS A 162 13.41 2.80 5.50
C HIS A 162 13.51 2.03 6.82
N CYS A 163 12.86 0.87 6.88
CA CYS A 163 12.72 0.05 8.08
C CYS A 163 13.95 -0.84 8.34
N GLY A 164 14.76 -1.10 7.32
CA GLY A 164 15.91 -1.99 7.39
C GLY A 164 16.12 -2.78 6.08
N PRO A 165 16.87 -3.89 6.13
CA PRO A 165 17.13 -4.71 4.95
C PRO A 165 15.85 -5.35 4.40
N ALA A 166 15.97 -6.05 3.27
CA ALA A 166 14.82 -6.73 2.66
C ALA A 166 14.07 -7.63 3.65
N GLY A 167 12.74 -7.60 3.59
CA GLY A 167 11.79 -8.19 4.53
C GLY A 167 11.37 -7.27 5.66
N ALA A 168 12.15 -6.23 6.00
CA ALA A 168 11.82 -5.35 7.13
C ALA A 168 10.53 -4.55 6.91
N GLY A 169 10.26 -4.08 5.69
CA GLY A 169 9.07 -3.29 5.37
C GLY A 169 7.78 -4.10 5.53
N HIS A 170 7.74 -5.28 4.92
CA HIS A 170 6.63 -6.24 5.07
C HIS A 170 6.49 -6.71 6.51
N PHE A 171 7.58 -6.96 7.24
CA PHE A 171 7.50 -7.35 8.65
C PHE A 171 6.87 -6.24 9.51
N VAL A 172 7.31 -4.99 9.35
CA VAL A 172 6.71 -3.84 10.07
C VAL A 172 5.23 -3.70 9.71
N LYS A 173 4.85 -3.86 8.43
CA LYS A 173 3.44 -3.83 8.01
C LYS A 173 2.62 -4.98 8.60
N MET A 174 3.20 -6.18 8.71
CA MET A 174 2.55 -7.31 9.37
C MET A 174 2.25 -7.01 10.84
N ILE A 175 3.21 -6.44 11.57
CA ILE A 175 3.01 -6.02 12.97
C ILE A 175 1.99 -4.88 13.07
N HIS A 176 2.02 -3.90 12.15
CA HIS A 176 1.00 -2.86 12.06
C HIS A 176 -0.41 -3.46 11.97
N ASN A 177 -0.62 -4.44 11.08
CA ASN A 177 -1.93 -5.09 10.96
C ASN A 177 -2.31 -5.83 12.25
N GLY A 178 -1.36 -6.47 12.93
CA GLY A 178 -1.62 -7.08 14.25
C GLY A 178 -2.09 -6.07 15.30
N ILE A 179 -1.47 -4.89 15.34
CA ILE A 179 -1.88 -3.78 16.21
C ILE A 179 -3.28 -3.27 15.83
N GLU A 180 -3.55 -3.11 14.53
CA GLU A 180 -4.85 -2.69 14.00
C GLU A 180 -5.98 -3.60 14.51
N TYR A 181 -5.80 -4.92 14.45
CA TYR A 181 -6.76 -5.88 14.99
C TYR A 181 -6.97 -5.73 16.50
N GLY A 182 -5.89 -5.54 17.26
CA GLY A 182 -5.98 -5.31 18.71
C GLY A 182 -6.76 -4.05 19.07
N LEU A 183 -6.58 -2.96 18.32
CA LEU A 183 -7.33 -1.73 18.51
C LEU A 183 -8.81 -1.90 18.17
N MET A 184 -9.12 -2.56 17.05
CA MET A 184 -10.51 -2.85 16.66
C MET A 184 -11.22 -3.69 17.73
N GLN A 185 -10.56 -4.72 18.25
CA GLN A 185 -11.12 -5.57 19.31
C GLN A 185 -11.37 -4.78 20.60
N ALA A 186 -10.42 -3.94 21.01
CA ALA A 186 -10.59 -3.10 22.21
C ALA A 186 -11.78 -2.14 22.09
N TYR A 187 -11.99 -1.55 20.91
CA TYR A 187 -13.18 -0.74 20.66
C TYR A 187 -14.46 -1.59 20.68
N ALA A 188 -14.47 -2.74 20.02
CA ALA A 188 -15.64 -3.62 19.96
C ALA A 188 -16.08 -4.07 21.36
N GLU A 189 -15.16 -4.55 22.20
CA GLU A 189 -15.47 -4.95 23.57
C GLU A 189 -15.96 -3.77 24.43
N GLY A 190 -15.31 -2.61 24.29
CA GLY A 190 -15.71 -1.40 25.02
C GLY A 190 -17.13 -0.94 24.67
N PHE A 191 -17.49 -0.93 23.38
CA PHE A 191 -18.84 -0.57 22.94
C PHE A 191 -19.89 -1.62 23.32
N ALA A 192 -19.56 -2.91 23.25
CA ALA A 192 -20.45 -3.97 23.71
C ALA A 192 -20.77 -3.83 25.21
N LEU A 193 -19.76 -3.57 26.05
CA LEU A 193 -19.96 -3.34 27.48
C LEU A 193 -20.84 -2.10 27.78
N LEU A 194 -20.68 -1.03 27.00
CA LEU A 194 -21.54 0.15 27.11
C LEU A 194 -22.99 -0.16 26.72
N ARG A 195 -23.20 -0.92 25.63
CA ARG A 195 -24.54 -1.29 25.16
C ARG A 195 -25.29 -2.16 26.17
N GLU A 196 -24.62 -3.15 26.75
CA GLU A 196 -25.27 -4.11 27.65
C GLU A 196 -25.65 -3.51 29.01
N HIS A 197 -25.27 -2.27 29.30
CA HIS A 197 -25.65 -1.62 30.54
C HIS A 197 -27.15 -1.24 30.53
N PRO A 198 -27.99 -1.83 31.40
CA PRO A 198 -29.45 -1.76 31.25
C PRO A 198 -30.06 -0.39 31.59
N ASP A 199 -29.36 0.43 32.38
CA ASP A 199 -29.98 1.61 33.02
C ASP A 199 -29.80 2.94 32.27
N PHE A 200 -28.99 3.00 31.21
CA PHE A 200 -28.46 4.29 30.72
C PHE A 200 -28.82 4.71 29.30
N ASP A 201 -29.43 3.83 28.49
CA ASP A 201 -29.87 4.12 27.10
C ASP A 201 -28.82 4.94 26.30
N LEU A 202 -27.60 4.40 26.22
CA LEU A 202 -26.42 5.14 25.77
C LEU A 202 -26.36 5.28 24.25
N ASP A 203 -26.18 6.51 23.75
CA ASP A 203 -25.84 6.77 22.36
C ASP A 203 -24.34 6.53 22.11
N LEU A 204 -24.02 5.33 21.61
CA LEU A 204 -22.64 4.91 21.35
C LEU A 204 -21.97 5.75 20.25
N ALA A 205 -22.73 6.23 19.26
CA ALA A 205 -22.19 7.06 18.19
C ALA A 205 -21.81 8.45 18.73
N ALA A 206 -22.65 9.04 19.58
CA ALA A 206 -22.34 10.30 20.26
C ALA A 206 -21.14 10.15 21.21
N ILE A 207 -21.05 9.04 21.95
CA ILE A 207 -19.90 8.75 22.83
C ILE A 207 -18.60 8.63 22.01
N ALA A 208 -18.62 7.86 20.92
CA ALA A 208 -17.49 7.75 20.00
C ALA A 208 -17.10 9.13 19.42
N GLY A 209 -18.09 9.93 19.03
CA GLY A 209 -17.92 11.30 18.56
C GLY A 209 -17.25 12.20 19.59
N ASN A 210 -17.66 12.12 20.86
CA ASN A 210 -17.02 12.84 21.96
C ASN A 210 -15.58 12.38 22.18
N TRP A 211 -15.30 11.07 22.12
CA TRP A 211 -13.93 10.55 22.27
C TRP A 211 -13.00 10.99 21.14
N LEU A 212 -13.49 11.22 19.92
CA LEU A 212 -12.68 11.81 18.86
C LEU A 212 -12.19 13.22 19.21
N GLN A 213 -12.89 13.93 20.10
CA GLN A 213 -12.56 15.29 20.53
C GLN A 213 -11.68 15.29 21.79
N GLY A 214 -10.40 14.98 21.63
CA GLY A 214 -9.38 15.18 22.67
C GLY A 214 -9.20 14.02 23.66
N SER A 215 -9.88 12.88 23.45
CA SER A 215 -9.62 11.68 24.25
C SER A 215 -8.28 11.03 23.90
N VAL A 216 -7.72 10.31 24.86
CA VAL A 216 -6.52 9.48 24.69
C VAL A 216 -6.71 8.33 23.71
N VAL A 217 -7.95 7.83 23.56
CA VAL A 217 -8.28 6.72 22.65
C VAL A 217 -8.69 7.19 21.25
N ARG A 218 -8.46 8.46 20.90
CA ARG A 218 -8.80 8.97 19.56
C ARG A 218 -7.96 8.29 18.47
N SER A 219 -8.62 7.88 17.39
CA SER A 219 -7.95 7.31 16.22
C SER A 219 -8.85 7.37 14.99
N TRP A 220 -8.28 7.14 13.81
CA TRP A 220 -9.08 6.98 12.58
C TRP A 220 -10.00 5.74 12.64
N LEU A 221 -9.58 4.66 13.31
CA LEU A 221 -10.44 3.49 13.54
C LEU A 221 -11.66 3.84 14.39
N LEU A 222 -11.51 4.71 15.40
CA LEU A 222 -12.63 5.19 16.19
C LEU A 222 -13.58 6.06 15.36
N GLU A 223 -13.06 6.81 14.38
CA GLU A 223 -13.87 7.57 13.44
C GLU A 223 -14.74 6.66 12.58
N LEU A 224 -14.14 5.59 12.05
CA LEU A 224 -14.87 4.56 11.29
C LEU A 224 -15.90 3.84 12.16
N ALA A 225 -15.56 3.53 13.42
CA ALA A 225 -16.48 2.91 14.37
C ALA A 225 -17.68 3.82 14.67
N ARG A 226 -17.45 5.12 14.90
CA ARG A 226 -18.53 6.12 15.06
C ARG A 226 -19.46 6.12 13.84
N ASP A 227 -18.90 6.17 12.63
CA ASP A 227 -19.70 6.24 11.40
C ASP A 227 -20.54 4.98 11.20
N ALA A 228 -19.97 3.82 11.54
CA ALA A 228 -20.69 2.56 11.49
C ALA A 228 -21.84 2.52 12.51
N LEU A 229 -21.60 2.94 13.76
CA LEU A 229 -22.63 3.03 14.81
C LEU A 229 -23.73 4.05 14.48
N ALA A 230 -23.39 5.15 13.82
CA ALA A 230 -24.37 6.15 13.38
C ALA A 230 -25.26 5.63 12.24
N GLY A 231 -24.69 4.80 11.34
CA GLY A 231 -25.41 4.17 10.24
C GLY A 231 -26.28 2.98 10.67
N ASP A 232 -25.88 2.29 11.74
CA ASP A 232 -26.61 1.17 12.34
C ASP A 232 -26.48 1.20 13.87
N PRO A 233 -27.44 1.84 14.59
CA PRO A 233 -27.43 1.91 16.05
C PRO A 233 -27.48 0.54 16.75
N GLY A 234 -27.83 -0.54 16.05
CA GLY A 234 -27.84 -1.91 16.57
C GLY A 234 -26.52 -2.67 16.42
N LEU A 235 -25.51 -2.09 15.77
CA LEU A 235 -24.30 -2.77 15.30
C LEU A 235 -23.38 -3.36 16.38
N ALA A 236 -23.39 -2.80 17.60
CA ALA A 236 -22.37 -3.08 18.63
C ALA A 236 -22.37 -4.52 19.19
#